data_AF-A0A9P5MES5-F1
#
_entry.id   AF-A0A9P5MES5-F1
#
_cell.length_a   1.000
_cell.length_b   1.000
_cell.length_c   1.000
_cell.angle_alpha   90.00
_cell.angle_beta   90.00
_cell.angle_gamma   90.00
#
_symmetry.space_group_name_H-M   'P 1'
#
loop_
_entity.id
_entity.type
_entity.pdbx_description
1 polymer ?
#
loop_
_entity_poly.entity_id
_entity_poly.type
_entity_poly.pdbx_seq_one_letter_code
_entity_poly.pdbx_strand_id
1 'polypeptide(L)' 'SIVGRPVHREGPYGDSRKASYIGNEAQAKRRMLAIKYPIERGIVTNWDDMEAIWNHTFH' A
#
# COMPACT_ATOMS: atom_id res chain seq x y z
N SER A 1 6.04 8.53 -2.36
CA SER A 1 5.83 7.25 -1.66
C SER A 1 4.60 6.56 -2.24
N ILE A 2 4.57 5.23 -2.31
CA ILE A 2 3.50 4.44 -2.96
C ILE A 2 2.88 3.47 -1.97
N VAL A 3 1.59 3.15 -2.15
CA VAL A 3 0.88 2.15 -1.35
C VAL A 3 0.33 1.07 -2.28
N GLY A 4 0.61 -0.20 -1.98
CA GLY A 4 0.13 -1.34 -2.73
C GLY A 4 -0.78 -2.23 -1.88
N ARG A 5 -1.96 -2.58 -2.39
CA ARG A 5 -2.88 -3.54 -1.74
C ARG A 5 -3.10 -4.77 -2.62
N PRO A 6 -3.20 -5.99 -2.04
CA PRO A 6 -3.49 -7.19 -2.81
C PRO A 6 -4.80 -7.06 -3.60
N VAL A 7 -4.78 -7.44 -4.88
CA VAL A 7 -5.97 -7.41 -5.77
C VAL A 7 -6.97 -8.54 -5.41
N HIS A 8 -6.46 -9.67 -4.93
CA HIS A 8 -7.26 -10.79 -4.43
C HIS A 8 -7.02 -10.97 -2.93
N ARG A 9 -8.09 -10.82 -2.15
CA ARG A 9 -8.04 -10.95 -0.68
C ARG A 9 -8.40 -12.35 -0.18
N GLU A 10 -8.86 -13.25 -1.05
CA GLU A 10 -9.48 -14.51 -0.63
C GLU A 10 -8.65 -15.72 -1.05
N GLY A 11 -8.04 -16.36 -0.06
CA GLY A 11 -7.59 -17.74 -0.10
C GLY A 11 -8.07 -18.45 1.17
N PRO A 12 -8.30 -19.78 1.14
CA PRO A 12 -8.96 -20.53 2.21
C PRO A 12 -8.20 -20.56 3.54
N TYR A 13 -6.95 -20.10 3.55
CA TYR A 13 -6.17 -19.84 4.75
C TYR A 13 -6.12 -18.34 4.96
N GLY A 14 -7.19 -17.82 5.56
CA GLY A 14 -7.23 -16.43 5.99
C GLY A 14 -5.99 -16.08 6.81
N ASP A 15 -5.46 -14.89 6.53
CA ASP A 15 -4.66 -14.12 7.49
C ASP A 15 -3.15 -14.41 7.63
N SER A 16 -2.41 -14.50 6.52
CA SER A 16 -0.93 -14.39 6.57
C SER A 16 -0.30 -13.37 5.61
N ARG A 17 -1.09 -12.62 4.84
CA ARG A 17 -0.57 -11.61 3.91
C ARG A 17 -0.82 -10.20 4.44
N LYS A 18 0.25 -9.41 4.59
CA LYS A 18 0.22 -7.97 4.93
C LYS A 18 -0.92 -7.27 4.18
N ALA A 19 -1.75 -6.54 4.92
CA ALA A 19 -2.91 -5.83 4.36
C ALA A 19 -2.51 -4.72 3.36
N SER A 20 -1.32 -4.12 3.54
CA SER A 20 -0.75 -3.10 2.66
C SER A 20 0.77 -3.22 2.61
N TYR A 21 1.33 -2.92 1.44
CA TYR A 21 2.75 -2.80 1.19
C TYR A 21 3.05 -1.34 0.86
N ILE A 22 4.19 -0.81 1.33
CA ILE A 22 4.54 0.60 1.17
C ILE A 22 5.94 0.72 0.56
N GLY A 23 6.15 1.74 -0.27
CA GLY A 23 7.46 2.07 -0.84
C GLY A 23 8.06 0.94 -1.67
N ASN A 24 9.30 0.54 -1.35
CA ASN A 24 10.04 -0.46 -2.12
C ASN A 24 9.36 -1.84 -2.11
N GLU A 25 8.71 -2.23 -1.00
CA GLU A 25 7.99 -3.51 -0.94
C GLU A 25 6.82 -3.55 -1.95
N ALA A 26 6.08 -2.44 -2.05
CA ALA A 26 4.99 -2.31 -3.00
C ALA A 26 5.52 -2.30 -4.45
N GLN A 27 6.67 -1.67 -4.68
CA GLN A 27 7.29 -1.61 -6.01
C GLN A 27 7.79 -2.99 -6.45
N ALA A 28 8.45 -3.74 -5.57
CA ALA A 28 8.93 -5.09 -5.84
C ALA A 28 7.78 -6.05 -6.18
N LYS A 29 6.61 -5.86 -5.57
CA LYS A 29 5.42 -6.69 -5.77
C LYS A 29 4.36 -6.04 -6.66
N ARG A 30 4.72 -5.01 -7.44
CA ARG A 30 3.78 -4.18 -8.23
C ARG A 30 2.84 -4.99 -9.15
N ARG A 31 3.29 -6.13 -9.68
CA ARG A 31 2.48 -6.99 -10.56
C ARG A 31 1.30 -7.67 -9.85
N MET A 32 1.38 -7.83 -8.52
CA MET A 32 0.38 -8.52 -7.72
C MET A 32 -0.48 -7.57 -6.86
N LEU A 33 -0.17 -6.27 -6.92
CA LEU A 33 -0.75 -5.25 -6.05
C LEU A 33 -1.45 -4.17 -6.88
N ALA A 34 -2.63 -3.75 -6.42
CA ALA A 34 -3.21 -2.48 -6.83
C ALA A 34 -2.39 -1.35 -6.20
N ILE A 35 -1.61 -0.65 -7.02
CA ILE A 35 -0.77 0.48 -6.58
C ILE A 35 -1.57 1.78 -6.63
N LYS A 36 -1.50 2.55 -5.54
CA LYS A 36 -2.05 3.89 -5.40
C LYS A 36 -0.95 4.91 -5.06
N TYR A 37 -1.20 6.15 -5.47
CA TYR A 37 -0.36 7.32 -5.22
C TYR A 37 -1.20 8.33 -4.44
N PRO A 38 -1.02 8.44 -3.12
CA PRO A 38 -1.90 9.29 -2.31
C PRO A 38 -1.53 10.76 -2.33
N ILE A 39 -0.47 11.13 -3.08
CA ILE A 39 -0.07 12.49 -3.36
C ILE A 39 -0.10 12.68 -4.87
N GLU A 40 -0.96 13.57 -5.34
CA GLU A 40 -1.03 13.98 -6.74
C GLU A 40 -0.68 15.46 -6.85
N ARG A 41 0.33 15.79 -7.66
CA ARG A 41 0.79 17.18 -7.87
C ARG A 41 1.13 17.93 -6.57
N GLY A 42 1.63 17.22 -5.56
CA GLY A 42 1.96 17.80 -4.25
C GLY A 42 0.78 17.97 -3.30
N ILE A 43 -0.44 17.57 -3.70
CA ILE A 43 -1.65 17.61 -2.87
C ILE A 43 -1.97 16.18 -2.43
N VAL A 44 -2.30 16.00 -1.15
CA VAL A 44 -2.77 14.72 -0.64
C VAL A 44 -4.20 14.46 -1.12
N THR A 45 -4.39 13.39 -1.87
CA THR A 45 -5.70 12.96 -2.40
C THR A 45 -6.31 11.81 -1.61
N ASN A 46 -5.50 11.04 -0.87
CA ASN A 46 -5.98 9.99 0.01
C ASN A 46 -5.25 10.04 1.36
N TRP A 47 -5.94 10.51 2.39
CA TRP A 47 -5.38 10.69 3.74
C TRP A 47 -5.10 9.36 4.44
N ASP A 48 -5.94 8.33 4.26
CA ASP A 48 -5.72 6.99 4.87
C ASP A 48 -4.41 6.36 4.35
N ASP A 49 -4.15 6.51 3.06
CA ASP A 49 -2.91 6.01 2.43
C ASP A 49 -1.69 6.83 2.88
N MET A 50 -1.85 8.14 3.11
CA MET A 50 -0.78 8.98 3.67
C MET A 50 -0.45 8.63 5.11
N GLU A 51 -1.47 8.39 5.94
CA GLU A 51 -1.28 7.96 7.31
C GLU A 51 -0.55 6.61 7.36
N ALA A 52 -0.93 5.66 6.50
CA ALA A 52 -0.21 4.40 6.38
C ALA A 52 1.27 4.60 5.99
N ILE A 53 1.57 5.51 5.06
CA ILE A 53 2.95 5.87 4.70
C ILE A 53 3.71 6.46 5.88
N TRP A 54 3.11 7.40 6.61
CA TRP A 54 3.76 8.01 7.78
C TRP A 54 4.05 6.98 8.86
N ASN A 55 3.08 6.13 9.19
CA ASN A 55 3.26 5.04 10.14
C ASN A 55 4.40 4.10 9.73
N HIS A 56 4.57 3.82 8.43
CA HIS A 56 5.69 3.01 7.94
C HIS A 56 7.04 3.75 7.91
N THR A 57 7.03 5.08 7.83
CA THR A 57 8.26 5.88 7.72
C THR A 57 8.83 6.18 9.11
N PHE A 58 7.96 6.38 10.11
CA PHE A 58 8.35 6.82 11.44
C PHE A 58 8.30 5.70 12.51
N HIS A 59 7.76 4.52 12.20
CA HIS A 59 7.78 3.33 13.07
C HIS A 59 8.38 2.12 12.33
#